data_AF-A0A542CV08-F1
#
_entry.id   AF-A0A542CV08-F1
#
_cell.length_a   1.000
_cell.length_b   1.000
_cell.length_c   1.000
_cell.angle_alpha   90.00
_cell.angle_beta   90.00
_cell.angle_gamma   90.00
#
_symmetry.space_group_name_H-M   'P 1'
#
loop_
_entity.id
_entity.type
_entity.pdbx_description
1 polymer ?
#
loop_
_entity_poly.entity_id
_entity_poly.type
_entity_poly.pdbx_seq_one_letter_code
_entity_poly.pdbx_strand_id
1 'polypeptide(L)'
;MCDARPPMLPPSQWVTVDAAGWREHRDTVLGRACEPGEAGSLLVGVPDSFTLAERLESRPRWLAPEERDGAVWLRDLVTRRLGARSRAASGTAAEHVHDQVRRVLELPDHDGRPVAETVWNQEAPYLIDRVAAWCLTGDPGHDLDPLPASIDRSRGVAMGLLTGLAARQQPTDSDELCRWALTAGLLDLGIKGGRAVCQPLTIPRGANWPARVAAALVVSAQRPRAVDHLAALHTTVGAGAAHLVLFTDDLIETAVDLLFLQHLLRRHPRLRVTVAPRSGRTDNDATHADVRLLLSHAALRDLAAAVDTGRVAVSPHGPATAAVLLDKLHPTVLRTLHDADAVVVKGGRNHELLTGTLDRPLWTGYVVAREFTEAQAGYDARPGPLMFVHAAPGQRPWWGWRGRAHRILPVAEDRVVPACWTTIADRHRREADPEAQRRDLALLLRCWPQLSQDYPDLARAEIRTLTQGLARTRLAPHDRHLLHQARLVTDPPGAPS
;
A
#
# COMPACT_ATOMS: atom_id res chain seq x y z
N MET A 1 30.69 14.73 -10.61
CA MET A 1 30.56 13.44 -11.33
C MET A 1 29.57 13.67 -12.46
N CYS A 2 29.95 13.35 -13.69
CA CYS A 2 29.09 13.57 -14.85
C CYS A 2 27.84 12.70 -14.73
N ASP A 3 26.66 13.31 -14.79
CA ASP A 3 25.35 12.65 -14.97
C ASP A 3 25.31 11.97 -16.34
N ALA A 4 26.01 10.84 -16.48
CA ALA A 4 25.86 9.98 -17.63
C ALA A 4 24.48 9.31 -17.50
N ARG A 5 23.46 9.95 -18.08
CA ARG A 5 22.16 9.31 -18.27
C ARG A 5 22.42 8.00 -19.05
N PRO A 6 21.74 6.90 -18.69
CA PRO A 6 21.84 5.68 -19.46
C PRO A 6 21.52 5.99 -20.93
N PRO A 7 22.29 5.43 -21.89
CA PRO A 7 22.08 5.68 -23.30
C PRO A 7 20.71 5.11 -23.71
N MET A 8 19.78 6.00 -24.05
CA MET A 8 18.54 5.61 -24.71
C MET A 8 18.85 5.24 -26.17
N LEU A 9 18.16 4.23 -26.68
CA LEU A 9 18.20 3.89 -28.10
C LEU A 9 17.67 5.08 -28.94
N PRO A 10 18.27 5.36 -30.10
CA PRO A 10 17.70 6.30 -31.05
C PRO A 10 16.30 5.82 -31.51
N PRO A 11 15.40 6.72 -31.94
CA PRO A 11 14.03 6.34 -32.34
C PRO A 11 13.94 5.22 -33.38
N SER A 12 14.91 5.12 -34.29
CA SER A 12 14.99 4.05 -35.30
C SER A 12 15.30 2.66 -34.73
N GLN A 13 15.68 2.57 -33.46
CA GLN A 13 16.05 1.35 -32.75
C GLN A 13 15.09 1.05 -31.59
N TRP A 14 14.04 1.83 -31.39
CA TRP A 14 13.06 1.54 -30.34
C TRP A 14 12.38 0.20 -30.58
N VAL A 15 12.25 -0.57 -29.51
CA VAL A 15 11.67 -1.91 -29.55
C VAL A 15 10.16 -1.80 -29.67
N THR A 16 9.59 -2.57 -30.60
CA THR A 16 8.15 -2.85 -30.65
C THR A 16 7.92 -4.20 -29.99
N VAL A 17 7.05 -4.24 -28.97
CA VAL A 17 6.76 -5.45 -28.22
C VAL A 17 5.95 -6.39 -29.10
N ASP A 18 6.54 -7.50 -29.53
CA ASP A 18 5.83 -8.57 -30.23
C ASP A 18 5.45 -9.72 -29.29
N ALA A 19 4.73 -10.71 -29.81
CA ALA A 19 4.27 -11.84 -29.01
C ALA A 19 5.42 -12.75 -28.54
N ALA A 20 6.53 -12.81 -29.27
CA ALA A 20 7.68 -13.64 -28.92
C ALA A 20 8.49 -12.99 -27.79
N GLY A 21 8.87 -11.73 -27.96
CA GLY A 21 9.52 -10.95 -26.91
C GLY A 21 8.65 -10.83 -25.67
N TRP A 22 7.33 -10.73 -25.82
CA TRP A 22 6.42 -10.73 -24.67
C TRP A 22 6.52 -12.02 -23.88
N ARG A 23 6.48 -13.19 -24.53
CA ARG A 23 6.63 -14.47 -23.82
C ARG A 23 7.96 -14.58 -23.09
N GLU A 24 9.03 -14.03 -23.66
CA GLU A 24 10.35 -14.02 -23.04
C GLU A 24 10.44 -13.10 -21.81
N HIS A 25 9.86 -11.90 -21.89
CA HIS A 25 10.04 -10.85 -20.89
C HIS A 25 8.83 -10.60 -19.98
N ARG A 26 7.73 -11.34 -20.15
CA ARG A 26 6.46 -11.13 -19.44
C ARG A 26 6.65 -10.99 -17.93
N ASP A 27 7.36 -11.92 -17.30
CA ASP A 27 7.45 -11.93 -15.83
C ASP A 27 8.28 -10.75 -15.30
N THR A 28 9.31 -10.33 -16.03
CA THR A 28 10.03 -9.09 -15.73
C THR A 28 9.12 -7.87 -15.87
N VAL A 29 8.35 -7.78 -16.96
CA VAL A 29 7.42 -6.66 -17.23
C VAL A 29 6.25 -6.62 -16.25
N LEU A 30 5.76 -7.78 -15.78
CA LEU A 30 4.69 -7.88 -14.79
C LEU A 30 5.20 -7.80 -13.34
N GLY A 31 6.46 -8.14 -13.11
CA GLY A 31 7.13 -8.06 -11.80
C GLY A 31 6.90 -9.29 -10.97
N ARG A 32 6.70 -10.41 -11.64
CA ARG A 32 6.52 -11.71 -11.04
C ARG A 32 7.91 -12.29 -10.80
N ALA A 33 8.17 -12.64 -9.54
CA ALA A 33 9.40 -13.33 -9.14
C ALA A 33 9.14 -14.82 -8.80
N CYS A 34 7.91 -15.28 -9.01
CA CYS A 34 7.42 -16.64 -8.74
C CYS A 34 6.53 -17.11 -9.87
N GLU A 35 6.36 -18.43 -9.97
CA GLU A 35 5.36 -19.02 -10.87
C GLU A 35 3.94 -18.80 -10.31
N PRO A 36 2.91 -18.69 -11.17
CA PRO A 36 1.52 -18.63 -10.72
C PRO A 36 1.17 -19.80 -9.80
N GLY A 37 0.51 -19.51 -8.67
CA GLY A 37 0.00 -20.53 -7.73
C GLY A 37 0.90 -20.86 -6.54
N GLU A 38 2.17 -20.43 -6.53
CA GLU A 38 3.07 -20.66 -5.37
C GLU A 38 2.61 -19.93 -4.09
N ALA A 39 1.84 -18.85 -4.23
CA ALA A 39 1.25 -18.11 -3.11
C ALA A 39 -0.03 -18.74 -2.54
N GLY A 40 -0.53 -19.83 -3.15
CA GLY A 40 -1.89 -20.34 -2.93
C GLY A 40 -2.23 -20.67 -1.47
N SER A 41 -1.26 -21.09 -0.66
CA SER A 41 -1.49 -21.40 0.76
C SER A 41 -1.67 -20.17 1.65
N LEU A 42 -1.23 -18.98 1.22
CA LEU A 42 -1.32 -17.72 1.97
C LEU A 42 -2.50 -16.86 1.57
N LEU A 43 -3.07 -17.13 0.39
CA LEU A 43 -4.15 -16.36 -0.20
C LEU A 43 -5.50 -16.83 0.34
N VAL A 44 -6.16 -15.96 1.11
CA VAL A 44 -7.55 -16.17 1.59
C VAL A 44 -8.56 -15.31 0.84
N GLY A 45 -8.11 -14.52 -0.13
CA GLY A 45 -8.98 -13.70 -0.99
C GLY A 45 -8.20 -12.83 -1.97
N VAL A 46 -8.95 -12.02 -2.74
CA VAL A 46 -8.41 -11.04 -3.69
C VAL A 46 -8.48 -9.61 -3.13
N PRO A 47 -7.59 -8.69 -3.56
CA PRO A 47 -7.69 -7.28 -3.22
C PRO A 47 -9.08 -6.70 -3.55
N ASP A 48 -9.67 -5.90 -2.65
CA ASP A 48 -10.92 -5.17 -2.95
C ASP A 48 -10.62 -3.86 -3.67
N SER A 49 -9.99 -4.00 -4.84
CA SER A 49 -9.64 -2.91 -5.75
C SER A 49 -10.22 -3.24 -7.14
N PHE A 50 -9.59 -2.72 -8.18
CA PHE A 50 -10.00 -2.93 -9.56
C PHE A 50 -8.77 -3.06 -10.47
N THR A 51 -8.96 -3.80 -11.55
CA THR A 51 -7.92 -4.09 -12.55
C THR A 51 -7.80 -2.98 -13.59
N LEU A 52 -6.78 -3.04 -14.44
CA LEU A 52 -6.67 -2.12 -15.57
C LEU A 52 -7.77 -2.34 -16.62
N ALA A 53 -8.27 -3.57 -16.79
CA ALA A 53 -9.41 -3.86 -17.64
C ALA A 53 -10.62 -3.02 -17.21
N GLU A 54 -10.98 -3.10 -15.93
CA GLU A 54 -12.09 -2.34 -15.34
C GLU A 54 -11.88 -0.82 -15.41
N ARG A 55 -10.64 -0.35 -15.27
CA ARG A 55 -10.34 1.08 -15.43
C ARG A 55 -10.53 1.56 -16.86
N LEU A 56 -10.23 0.71 -17.83
CA LEU A 56 -10.28 1.02 -19.25
C LEU A 56 -11.68 0.80 -19.87
N GLU A 57 -12.62 0.21 -19.12
CA GLU A 57 -14.03 0.16 -19.48
C GLU A 57 -14.63 1.56 -19.74
N SER A 58 -15.74 1.61 -20.47
CA SER A 58 -16.40 2.88 -20.80
C SER A 58 -16.99 3.56 -19.56
N ARG A 59 -16.24 4.49 -18.97
CA ARG A 59 -16.66 5.45 -17.94
C ARG A 59 -17.15 4.81 -16.63
N PRO A 60 -16.29 4.12 -15.87
CA PRO A 60 -16.64 3.55 -14.57
C PRO A 60 -17.18 4.63 -13.62
N ARG A 61 -18.39 4.44 -13.10
CA ARG A 61 -19.09 5.46 -12.28
C ARG A 61 -18.41 5.73 -10.94
N TRP A 62 -17.66 4.77 -10.44
CA TRP A 62 -16.92 4.83 -9.16
C TRP A 62 -15.57 5.57 -9.27
N LEU A 63 -15.19 6.03 -10.47
CA LEU A 63 -14.09 6.98 -10.68
C LEU A 63 -14.60 8.43 -10.74
N ALA A 64 -13.73 9.36 -10.36
CA ALA A 64 -13.94 10.80 -10.52
C ALA A 64 -14.17 11.15 -12.00
N PRO A 65 -15.04 12.12 -12.34
CA PRO A 65 -15.42 12.41 -13.73
C PRO A 65 -14.24 12.57 -14.70
N GLU A 66 -13.18 13.25 -14.28
CA GLU A 66 -11.94 13.49 -15.03
C GLU A 66 -11.09 12.24 -15.26
N GLU A 67 -11.30 11.18 -14.47
CA GLU A 67 -10.57 9.92 -14.57
C GLU A 67 -11.35 8.82 -15.33
N ARG A 68 -12.59 9.10 -15.75
CA ARG A 68 -13.49 8.13 -16.39
C ARG A 68 -13.11 7.78 -17.84
N ASP A 69 -12.34 8.63 -18.50
CA ASP A 69 -11.81 8.32 -19.82
C ASP A 69 -10.49 7.56 -19.65
N GLY A 70 -10.59 6.23 -19.65
CA GLY A 70 -9.45 5.34 -19.44
C GLY A 70 -8.33 5.53 -20.48
N ALA A 71 -8.68 5.86 -21.73
CA ALA A 71 -7.69 6.08 -22.79
C ALA A 71 -6.91 7.38 -22.57
N VAL A 72 -7.62 8.48 -22.25
CA VAL A 72 -6.98 9.76 -21.90
C VAL A 72 -6.14 9.59 -20.64
N TRP A 73 -6.66 8.92 -19.61
CA TRP A 73 -5.94 8.65 -18.38
C TRP A 73 -4.63 7.90 -18.63
N LEU A 74 -4.66 6.83 -19.42
CA LEU A 74 -3.49 5.99 -19.71
C LEU A 74 -2.41 6.79 -20.44
N ARG A 75 -2.80 7.53 -21.49
CA ARG A 75 -1.90 8.42 -22.23
C ARG A 75 -1.25 9.45 -21.30
N ASP A 76 -2.05 10.14 -20.48
CA ASP A 76 -1.54 11.14 -19.54
C ASP A 76 -0.62 10.53 -18.49
N LEU A 77 -0.88 9.29 -18.05
CA LEU A 77 -0.01 8.57 -17.13
C LEU A 77 1.33 8.26 -17.79
N VAL A 78 1.35 7.72 -19.02
CA VAL A 78 2.57 7.46 -19.79
C VAL A 78 3.37 8.75 -19.99
N THR A 79 2.73 9.83 -20.48
CA THR A 79 3.39 11.12 -20.69
C THR A 79 4.01 11.66 -19.41
N ARG A 80 3.29 11.62 -18.27
CA ARG A 80 3.86 12.08 -16.99
C ARG A 80 5.03 11.21 -16.52
N ARG A 81 4.93 9.88 -16.64
CA ARG A 81 6.00 8.96 -16.23
C ARG A 81 7.27 9.13 -17.05
N LEU A 82 7.15 9.39 -18.35
CA LEU A 82 8.32 9.67 -19.19
C LEU A 82 8.84 11.10 -19.03
N GLY A 83 7.95 12.09 -18.94
CA GLY A 83 8.32 13.50 -18.80
C GLY A 83 9.01 13.82 -17.47
N ALA A 84 8.65 13.13 -16.39
CA ALA A 84 9.38 13.19 -15.12
C ALA A 84 10.82 12.69 -15.24
N ARG A 85 11.10 11.87 -16.26
CA ARG A 85 12.35 11.13 -16.38
C ARG A 85 13.30 11.69 -17.42
N SER A 86 12.78 12.11 -18.56
CA SER A 86 13.61 12.69 -19.60
C SER A 86 12.86 13.82 -20.27
N ARG A 87 13.38 15.04 -20.15
CA ARG A 87 12.96 16.15 -21.02
C ARG A 87 13.22 15.84 -22.51
N ALA A 88 14.10 14.87 -22.80
CA ALA A 88 14.41 14.40 -24.14
C ALA A 88 13.53 13.23 -24.60
N ALA A 89 12.71 12.64 -23.71
CA ALA A 89 11.61 11.77 -24.12
C ALA A 89 10.50 12.67 -24.68
N SER A 90 10.65 13.01 -25.96
CA SER A 90 9.73 13.78 -26.78
C SER A 90 8.33 13.16 -26.80
N GLY A 91 7.33 13.92 -27.27
CA GLY A 91 5.99 13.42 -27.52
C GLY A 91 5.97 12.08 -28.27
N THR A 92 6.90 11.89 -29.22
CA THR A 92 7.06 10.64 -29.99
C THR A 92 7.44 9.43 -29.13
N ALA A 93 8.30 9.58 -28.11
CA ALA A 93 8.62 8.49 -27.20
C ALA A 93 7.41 8.11 -26.34
N ALA A 94 6.65 9.11 -25.90
CA ALA A 94 5.43 8.87 -25.14
C ALA A 94 4.32 8.22 -25.95
N GLU A 95 4.17 8.61 -27.22
CA GLU A 95 3.24 7.97 -28.17
C GLU A 95 3.65 6.50 -28.41
N HIS A 96 4.92 6.25 -28.74
CA HIS A 96 5.42 4.88 -28.95
C HIS A 96 5.19 3.99 -27.73
N VAL A 97 5.61 4.44 -26.54
CA VAL A 97 5.42 3.68 -25.29
C VAL A 97 3.95 3.50 -24.97
N HIS A 98 3.11 4.50 -25.18
CA HIS A 98 1.66 4.37 -24.96
C HIS A 98 1.07 3.27 -25.83
N ASP A 99 1.44 3.21 -27.10
CA ASP A 99 0.96 2.18 -28.03
C ASP A 99 1.47 0.80 -27.63
N GLN A 100 2.73 0.68 -27.18
CA GLN A 100 3.26 -0.58 -26.66
C GLN A 100 2.57 -1.01 -25.35
N VAL A 101 2.26 -0.08 -24.45
CA VAL A 101 1.50 -0.39 -23.22
C VAL A 101 0.12 -0.93 -23.56
N ARG A 102 -0.60 -0.29 -24.48
CA ARG A 102 -1.90 -0.78 -24.95
C ARG A 102 -1.81 -2.20 -25.50
N ARG A 103 -0.81 -2.46 -26.34
CA ARG A 103 -0.56 -3.79 -26.90
C ARG A 103 -0.29 -4.82 -25.79
N VAL A 104 0.58 -4.50 -24.83
CA VAL A 104 0.90 -5.38 -23.70
C VAL A 104 -0.34 -5.73 -22.89
N LEU A 105 -1.24 -4.77 -22.66
CA LEU A 105 -2.48 -4.98 -21.91
C LEU A 105 -3.44 -5.98 -22.58
N GLU A 106 -3.36 -6.14 -23.90
CA GLU A 106 -4.16 -7.09 -24.70
C GLU A 106 -3.50 -8.48 -24.80
N LEU A 107 -2.20 -8.61 -24.53
CA LEU A 107 -1.50 -9.88 -24.61
C LEU A 107 -1.89 -10.82 -23.46
N PRO A 108 -1.88 -12.15 -23.68
CA PRO A 108 -2.21 -13.11 -22.65
C PRO A 108 -1.08 -13.27 -21.61
N ASP A 109 -1.46 -13.47 -20.36
CA ASP A 109 -0.57 -13.91 -19.29
C ASP A 109 -0.35 -15.43 -19.33
N HIS A 110 0.22 -16.02 -18.27
CA HIS A 110 0.44 -17.47 -18.19
C HIS A 110 -0.85 -18.29 -18.23
N ASP A 111 -1.96 -17.75 -17.74
CA ASP A 111 -3.27 -18.41 -17.71
C ASP A 111 -4.10 -18.15 -18.98
N GLY A 112 -3.51 -17.48 -19.97
CA GLY A 112 -4.20 -17.08 -21.19
C GLY A 112 -5.13 -15.86 -21.02
N ARG A 113 -5.16 -15.23 -19.84
CA ARG A 113 -5.98 -14.05 -19.58
C ARG A 113 -5.29 -12.78 -20.08
N PRO A 114 -6.03 -11.79 -20.62
CA PRO A 114 -5.44 -10.50 -20.95
C PRO A 114 -4.72 -9.88 -19.74
N VAL A 115 -3.55 -9.29 -19.96
CA VAL A 115 -2.78 -8.62 -18.90
C VAL A 115 -3.61 -7.55 -18.19
N ALA A 116 -4.47 -6.82 -18.91
CA ALA A 116 -5.36 -5.83 -18.32
C ALA A 116 -6.22 -6.39 -17.17
N GLU A 117 -6.61 -7.66 -17.24
CA GLU A 117 -7.44 -8.34 -16.23
C GLU A 117 -6.63 -8.86 -15.04
N THR A 118 -5.30 -8.88 -15.14
CA THR A 118 -4.41 -9.46 -14.10
C THR A 118 -3.53 -8.42 -13.41
N VAL A 119 -3.53 -7.19 -13.91
CA VAL A 119 -2.77 -6.07 -13.34
C VAL A 119 -3.72 -5.14 -12.60
N TRP A 120 -3.43 -4.90 -11.32
CA TRP A 120 -4.20 -3.97 -10.51
C TRP A 120 -3.91 -2.53 -10.92
N ASN A 121 -4.88 -1.64 -10.76
CA ASN A 121 -4.70 -0.21 -11.08
C ASN A 121 -3.48 0.42 -10.39
N GLN A 122 -3.20 0.03 -9.14
CA GLN A 122 -2.06 0.51 -8.37
C GLN A 122 -0.70 0.16 -9.00
N GLU A 123 -0.66 -0.86 -9.87
CA GLU A 123 0.55 -1.35 -10.52
C GLU A 123 0.85 -0.67 -11.87
N ALA A 124 -0.13 0.00 -12.47
CA ALA A 124 0.02 0.62 -13.80
C ALA A 124 1.31 1.46 -13.95
N PRO A 125 1.69 2.32 -12.99
CA PRO A 125 2.93 3.09 -13.11
C PRO A 125 4.16 2.21 -13.33
N TYR A 126 4.26 1.07 -12.64
CA TYR A 126 5.41 0.18 -12.69
C TYR A 126 5.40 -0.71 -13.94
N LEU A 127 4.21 -1.12 -14.40
CA LEU A 127 4.07 -1.75 -15.72
C LEU A 127 4.57 -0.80 -16.82
N ILE A 128 4.10 0.45 -16.81
CA ILE A 128 4.49 1.48 -17.79
C ILE A 128 6.00 1.70 -17.77
N ASP A 129 6.61 1.78 -16.59
CA ASP A 129 8.05 2.01 -16.48
C ASP A 129 8.87 0.89 -17.13
N ARG A 130 8.45 -0.37 -16.98
CA ARG A 130 9.18 -1.52 -17.54
C ARG A 130 8.90 -1.71 -19.03
N VAL A 131 7.69 -1.42 -19.49
CA VAL A 131 7.40 -1.34 -20.93
C VAL A 131 8.23 -0.21 -21.56
N ALA A 132 8.30 0.95 -20.91
CA ALA A 132 9.15 2.05 -21.37
C ALA A 132 10.63 1.67 -21.39
N ALA A 133 11.12 0.99 -20.35
CA ALA A 133 12.50 0.53 -20.27
C ALA A 133 12.82 -0.36 -21.47
N TRP A 134 11.98 -1.36 -21.69
CA TRP A 134 12.13 -2.27 -22.81
C TRP A 134 12.10 -1.57 -24.17
N CYS A 135 11.13 -0.67 -24.39
CA CYS A 135 11.00 0.06 -25.64
C CYS A 135 12.21 0.94 -25.95
N LEU A 136 12.77 1.58 -24.93
CA LEU A 136 13.74 2.67 -25.09
C LEU A 136 15.19 2.24 -24.85
N THR A 137 15.43 1.09 -24.21
CA THR A 137 16.78 0.58 -23.92
C THR A 137 17.00 -0.85 -24.42
N GLY A 138 15.92 -1.56 -24.77
CA GLY A 138 15.97 -2.98 -25.12
C GLY A 138 15.95 -3.91 -23.91
N ASP A 139 15.90 -3.39 -22.67
CA ASP A 139 15.93 -4.17 -21.44
C ASP A 139 14.75 -3.77 -20.50
N PRO A 140 13.76 -4.65 -20.29
CA PRO A 140 12.64 -4.39 -19.38
C PRO A 140 13.04 -4.28 -17.89
N GLY A 141 14.21 -4.80 -17.52
CA GLY A 141 14.77 -4.71 -16.17
C GLY A 141 15.56 -3.42 -15.94
N HIS A 142 15.76 -2.61 -16.99
CA HIS A 142 16.53 -1.39 -16.88
C HIS A 142 15.79 -0.33 -16.05
N ASP A 143 16.50 0.27 -15.09
CA ASP A 143 15.95 1.36 -14.29
C ASP A 143 15.95 2.66 -15.08
N LEU A 144 14.76 3.11 -15.51
CA LEU A 144 14.60 4.39 -16.18
C LEU A 144 14.64 5.59 -15.22
N ASP A 145 14.73 5.38 -13.90
CA ASP A 145 14.74 6.47 -12.94
C ASP A 145 16.01 7.34 -13.11
N PRO A 146 15.89 8.59 -13.56
CA PRO A 146 17.01 9.40 -14.02
C PRO A 146 17.60 10.25 -12.91
N LEU A 147 17.22 9.99 -11.65
CA LEU A 147 17.66 10.79 -10.54
C LEU A 147 18.44 9.96 -9.52
N PRO A 148 19.62 9.38 -9.87
CA PRO A 148 20.63 9.00 -8.89
C PRO A 148 20.82 10.10 -7.84
N ALA A 149 20.86 11.36 -8.29
CA ALA A 149 20.94 12.52 -7.41
C ALA A 149 19.75 12.67 -6.45
N SER A 150 18.54 12.22 -6.78
CA SER A 150 17.40 12.26 -5.86
C SER A 150 17.45 11.16 -4.83
N ILE A 151 17.82 9.94 -5.25
CA ILE A 151 18.01 8.83 -4.32
C ILE A 151 19.17 9.10 -3.36
N ASP A 152 20.30 9.61 -3.86
CA ASP A 152 21.44 9.99 -3.01
C ASP A 152 21.08 11.10 -2.03
N ARG A 153 20.23 12.06 -2.45
CA ARG A 153 19.64 13.04 -1.52
C ARG A 153 18.78 12.37 -0.46
N SER A 154 17.89 11.46 -0.83
CA SER A 154 17.05 10.71 0.11
C SER A 154 17.90 9.92 1.11
N ARG A 155 18.99 9.27 0.66
CA ARG A 155 19.98 8.61 1.52
C ARG A 155 20.63 9.58 2.49
N GLY A 156 21.09 10.74 2.00
CA GLY A 156 21.67 11.79 2.84
C GLY A 156 20.69 12.32 3.90
N VAL A 157 19.43 12.51 3.54
CA VAL A 157 18.37 12.92 4.47
C VAL A 157 18.09 11.82 5.50
N ALA A 158 17.96 10.57 5.08
CA ALA A 158 17.72 9.44 5.97
C ALA A 158 18.86 9.27 7.00
N MET A 159 20.12 9.32 6.56
CA MET A 159 21.29 9.24 7.45
C MET A 159 21.38 10.44 8.40
N GLY A 160 21.16 11.65 7.88
CA GLY A 160 21.17 12.85 8.72
C GLY A 160 19.98 12.90 9.70
N LEU A 161 18.83 12.32 9.33
CA LEU A 161 17.69 12.13 10.22
C LEU A 161 18.06 11.21 11.38
N LEU A 162 18.69 10.05 11.12
CA LEU A 162 19.17 9.15 12.17
C LEU A 162 20.15 9.85 13.12
N THR A 163 21.08 10.65 12.60
CA THR A 163 21.98 11.48 13.42
C THR A 163 21.20 12.47 14.29
N GLY A 164 20.26 13.21 13.68
CA GLY A 164 19.44 14.21 14.36
C GLY A 164 18.56 13.61 15.46
N LEU A 165 17.97 12.44 15.24
CA LEU A 165 17.15 11.74 16.23
C LEU A 165 18.00 11.14 17.35
N ALA A 166 19.18 10.58 17.04
CA ALA A 166 20.09 10.06 18.06
C ALA A 166 20.61 11.16 19.01
N ALA A 167 20.84 12.38 18.50
CA ALA A 167 21.30 13.52 19.29
C ALA A 167 20.25 14.06 20.29
N ARG A 168 18.96 13.82 20.06
CA ARG A 168 17.85 14.36 20.88
C ARG A 168 17.54 13.51 22.13
N GLN A 169 18.41 12.57 22.48
CA GLN A 169 18.13 11.39 23.31
C GLN A 169 17.09 10.50 22.62
N GLN A 170 17.38 9.20 22.50
CA GLN A 170 16.49 8.28 21.78
C GLN A 170 15.10 8.32 22.43
N PRO A 171 14.02 8.32 21.63
CA PRO A 171 12.67 8.15 22.16
C PRO A 171 12.63 6.91 23.05
N THR A 172 12.09 7.08 24.24
CA THR A 172 12.14 6.08 25.32
C THR A 172 11.01 5.06 25.21
N ASP A 173 10.05 5.27 24.30
CA ASP A 173 8.88 4.42 24.10
C ASP A 173 8.64 4.10 22.61
N SER A 174 8.33 2.83 22.36
CA SER A 174 7.72 2.30 21.14
C SER A 174 6.58 3.14 20.57
N ASP A 175 5.75 3.75 21.41
CA ASP A 175 4.62 4.56 20.97
C ASP A 175 5.06 5.79 20.17
N GLU A 176 6.03 6.52 20.71
CA GLU A 176 6.58 7.71 20.07
C GLU A 176 7.27 7.34 18.75
N LEU A 177 8.06 6.27 18.75
CA LEU A 177 8.72 5.74 17.55
C LEU A 177 7.73 5.31 16.48
N CYS A 178 6.61 4.69 16.86
CA CYS A 178 5.55 4.33 15.92
C CYS A 178 4.94 5.59 15.27
N ARG A 179 4.66 6.65 16.06
CA ARG A 179 4.16 7.92 15.50
C ARG A 179 5.16 8.57 14.56
N TRP A 180 6.45 8.56 14.90
CA TRP A 180 7.49 9.07 14.03
C TRP A 180 7.55 8.27 12.73
N ALA A 181 7.52 6.94 12.82
CA ALA A 181 7.53 6.04 11.68
C ALA A 181 6.34 6.29 10.74
N LEU A 182 5.13 6.48 11.27
CA LEU A 182 3.96 6.82 10.47
C LEU A 182 4.06 8.21 9.85
N THR A 183 4.50 9.19 10.64
CA THR A 183 4.61 10.59 10.19
C THR A 183 5.70 10.75 9.13
N ALA A 184 6.74 9.91 9.16
CA ALA A 184 7.79 9.94 8.15
C ALA A 184 7.28 9.65 6.73
N GLY A 185 6.16 8.94 6.60
CA GLY A 185 5.45 8.79 5.32
C GLY A 185 4.90 10.09 4.72
N LEU A 186 4.81 11.18 5.50
CA LEU A 186 4.46 12.53 5.01
C LEU A 186 5.67 13.35 4.54
N LEU A 187 6.90 12.90 4.81
CA LEU A 187 8.09 13.58 4.36
C LEU A 187 8.21 13.41 2.84
N ASP A 188 8.08 14.52 2.12
CA ASP A 188 8.31 14.55 0.68
C ASP A 188 9.52 15.43 0.37
N LEU A 189 10.44 14.89 -0.42
CA LEU A 189 11.59 15.63 -0.95
C LEU A 189 11.30 16.24 -2.33
N GLY A 190 10.01 16.34 -2.69
CA GLY A 190 9.52 16.72 -4.02
C GLY A 190 9.58 15.56 -5.02
N ILE A 191 9.54 14.32 -4.52
CA ILE A 191 9.58 13.09 -5.32
C ILE A 191 8.16 12.53 -5.49
N LYS A 192 7.31 12.69 -4.47
CA LYS A 192 5.91 12.26 -4.49
C LYS A 192 5.08 13.29 -5.24
N GLY A 193 5.14 13.25 -6.57
CA GLY A 193 4.41 14.17 -7.47
C GLY A 193 3.01 14.52 -6.96
N GLY A 194 2.69 15.82 -6.94
CA GLY A 194 1.68 16.50 -6.09
C GLY A 194 0.22 16.05 -6.16
N ARG A 195 -0.06 14.77 -5.93
CA ARG A 195 -1.40 14.17 -5.84
C ARG A 195 -1.84 13.91 -4.39
N ALA A 196 -1.01 14.29 -3.41
CA ALA A 196 -1.40 14.24 -2.02
C ALA A 196 -2.40 15.37 -1.72
N VAL A 197 -3.50 15.04 -1.05
CA VAL A 197 -4.50 16.00 -0.55
C VAL A 197 -3.96 16.69 0.70
N CYS A 198 -3.22 15.97 1.54
CA CYS A 198 -2.46 16.59 2.64
C CYS A 198 -1.31 17.42 2.08
N GLN A 199 -1.00 18.56 2.71
CA GLN A 199 0.25 19.26 2.42
C GLN A 199 1.42 18.37 2.88
N PRO A 200 2.30 17.93 1.98
CA PRO A 200 3.49 17.20 2.38
C PRO A 200 4.35 18.10 3.27
N LEU A 201 5.11 17.47 4.18
CA LEU A 201 6.08 18.18 5.02
C LEU A 201 7.26 18.65 4.15
N THR A 202 7.07 19.80 3.51
CA THR A 202 8.08 20.42 2.65
C THR A 202 9.01 21.27 3.51
N ILE A 203 10.25 20.82 3.65
CA ILE A 203 11.22 21.49 4.53
C ILE A 203 12.24 22.20 3.64
N PRO A 204 12.28 23.55 3.65
CA PRO A 204 13.19 24.32 2.81
C PRO A 204 14.63 23.86 2.97
N ARG A 205 15.34 23.73 1.86
CA ARG A 205 16.75 23.31 1.84
C ARG A 205 17.64 24.39 2.45
N GLY A 206 18.74 23.99 3.07
CA GLY A 206 19.73 24.90 3.65
C GLY A 206 20.74 24.18 4.54
N ALA A 207 21.60 24.94 5.23
CA ALA A 207 22.42 24.40 6.30
C ALA A 207 21.55 23.69 7.35
N ASN A 208 22.03 22.59 7.92
CA ASN A 208 21.32 21.79 8.94
C ASN A 208 19.98 21.20 8.47
N TRP A 209 19.78 21.02 7.16
CA TRP A 209 18.53 20.49 6.62
C TRP A 209 18.09 19.16 7.26
N PRO A 210 18.96 18.15 7.48
CA PRO A 210 18.53 16.93 8.16
C PRO A 210 18.06 17.14 9.61
N ALA A 211 18.67 18.06 10.36
CA ALA A 211 18.22 18.40 11.70
C ALA A 211 16.86 19.09 11.69
N ARG A 212 16.58 19.92 10.67
CA ARG A 212 15.25 20.52 10.45
C ARG A 212 14.21 19.47 10.07
N VAL A 213 14.59 18.47 9.26
CA VAL A 213 13.76 17.30 8.95
C VAL A 213 13.40 16.54 10.23
N ALA A 214 14.39 16.25 11.07
CA ALA A 214 14.16 15.61 12.37
C ALA A 214 13.22 16.43 13.26
N ALA A 215 13.43 17.74 13.39
CA ALA A 215 12.58 18.60 14.20
C ALA A 215 11.13 18.66 13.69
N ALA A 216 10.93 18.81 12.38
CA ALA A 216 9.61 18.83 11.77
C ALA A 216 8.88 17.49 11.91
N LEU A 217 9.61 16.37 11.81
CA LEU A 217 9.07 15.04 12.06
C LEU A 217 8.53 14.92 13.48
N VAL A 218 9.35 15.30 14.48
CA VAL A 218 8.97 15.23 15.90
C VAL A 218 7.72 16.07 16.18
N VAL A 219 7.67 17.31 15.69
CA VAL A 219 6.50 18.18 15.85
C VAL A 219 5.27 17.57 15.18
N SER A 220 5.42 17.05 13.96
CA SER A 220 4.29 16.49 13.21
C SER A 220 3.78 15.18 13.81
N ALA A 221 4.64 14.42 14.48
CA ALA A 221 4.28 13.19 15.16
C ALA A 221 3.53 13.40 16.48
N GLN A 222 3.39 14.64 16.96
CA GLN A 222 2.53 14.97 18.11
C GLN A 222 1.04 14.82 17.78
N ARG A 223 0.69 14.66 16.50
CA ARG A 223 -0.68 14.40 16.06
C ARG A 223 -1.18 13.06 16.63
N PRO A 224 -2.42 12.98 17.12
CA PRO A 224 -3.00 11.70 17.52
C PRO A 224 -3.18 10.80 16.29
N ARG A 225 -3.01 9.49 16.48
CA ARG A 225 -3.42 8.49 15.49
C ARG A 225 -4.94 8.43 15.45
N ALA A 226 -5.50 8.42 14.25
CA ALA A 226 -6.94 8.25 14.07
C ALA A 226 -7.37 6.80 14.35
N VAL A 227 -6.47 5.85 14.08
CA VAL A 227 -6.61 4.44 14.46
C VAL A 227 -5.28 3.96 15.00
N ASP A 228 -5.32 3.30 16.15
CA ASP A 228 -4.14 2.85 16.86
C ASP A 228 -4.30 1.45 17.44
N HIS A 229 -3.70 0.48 16.79
CA HIS A 229 -3.62 -0.89 17.27
C HIS A 229 -2.18 -1.31 17.63
N LEU A 230 -1.35 -0.36 18.07
CA LEU A 230 0.02 -0.65 18.47
C LEU A 230 0.08 -1.59 19.68
N ALA A 231 -0.82 -1.39 20.66
CA ALA A 231 -0.94 -2.29 21.80
C ALA A 231 -1.20 -3.74 21.37
N ALA A 232 -2.07 -3.95 20.37
CA ALA A 232 -2.33 -5.28 19.83
C ALA A 232 -1.08 -5.91 19.20
N LEU A 233 -0.25 -5.12 18.49
CA LEU A 233 1.03 -5.61 17.98
C LEU A 233 1.93 -6.06 19.13
N HIS A 234 2.09 -5.24 20.18
CA HIS A 234 2.91 -5.60 21.35
C HIS A 234 2.43 -6.88 22.03
N THR A 235 1.12 -7.07 22.14
CA THR A 235 0.54 -8.32 22.67
C THR A 235 0.92 -9.51 21.78
N THR A 236 0.75 -9.40 20.46
CA THR A 236 1.09 -10.48 19.52
C THR A 236 2.58 -10.84 19.57
N VAL A 237 3.48 -9.85 19.49
CA VAL A 237 4.92 -10.14 19.48
C VAL A 237 5.49 -10.48 20.86
N GLY A 238 4.75 -10.17 21.94
CA GLY A 238 5.14 -10.46 23.32
C GLY A 238 4.67 -11.81 23.85
N ALA A 239 3.75 -12.49 23.16
CA ALA A 239 3.15 -13.75 23.60
C ALA A 239 4.10 -14.97 23.53
N GLY A 240 5.28 -14.85 22.94
CA GLY A 240 6.21 -15.96 22.80
C GLY A 240 7.44 -15.66 21.92
N ALA A 241 8.03 -16.73 21.36
CA ALA A 241 8.95 -16.58 20.24
C ALA A 241 8.11 -16.31 19.00
N ALA A 242 8.05 -15.04 18.60
CA ALA A 242 7.32 -14.59 17.43
C ALA A 242 8.27 -14.24 16.27
N HIS A 243 7.83 -14.48 15.04
CA HIS A 243 8.47 -14.01 13.81
C HIS A 243 7.61 -12.94 13.15
N LEU A 244 8.14 -11.72 13.10
CA LEU A 244 7.53 -10.57 12.44
C LEU A 244 8.15 -10.35 11.05
N VAL A 245 7.33 -10.15 10.03
CA VAL A 245 7.78 -9.67 8.71
C VAL A 245 7.42 -8.20 8.56
N LEU A 246 8.39 -7.35 8.20
CA LEU A 246 8.19 -5.93 7.89
C LEU A 246 8.39 -5.69 6.40
N PHE A 247 7.36 -5.29 5.68
CA PHE A 247 7.50 -4.67 4.36
C PHE A 247 7.63 -3.16 4.50
N THR A 248 8.79 -2.63 4.09
CA THR A 248 9.08 -1.21 4.16
C THR A 248 8.46 -0.45 3.00
N ASP A 249 8.36 0.87 3.12
CA ASP A 249 7.90 1.76 2.05
C ASP A 249 9.05 2.71 1.65
N ASP A 250 8.91 4.01 1.84
CA ASP A 250 9.92 5.00 1.47
C ASP A 250 11.23 4.86 2.25
N LEU A 251 12.34 5.27 1.62
CA LEU A 251 13.66 5.26 2.23
C LEU A 251 13.76 6.03 3.57
N ILE A 252 13.18 7.23 3.63
CA ILE A 252 13.26 8.09 4.83
C ILE A 252 12.39 7.50 5.94
N GLU A 253 11.21 7.00 5.59
CA GLU A 253 10.32 6.30 6.52
C GLU A 253 10.99 5.04 7.08
N THR A 254 11.63 4.26 6.21
CA THR A 254 12.35 3.04 6.58
C THR A 254 13.44 3.32 7.62
N ALA A 255 14.17 4.43 7.53
CA ALA A 255 15.16 4.79 8.55
C ALA A 255 14.54 4.89 9.96
N VAL A 256 13.33 5.42 10.07
CA VAL A 256 12.59 5.52 11.34
C VAL A 256 11.98 4.19 11.73
N ASP A 257 11.47 3.40 10.78
CA ASP A 257 10.99 2.04 11.03
C ASP A 257 12.09 1.15 11.65
N LEU A 258 13.35 1.30 11.20
CA LEU A 258 14.46 0.55 11.78
C LEU A 258 14.74 0.95 13.24
N LEU A 259 14.57 2.22 13.61
CA LEU A 259 14.64 2.64 15.01
C LEU A 259 13.50 2.04 15.84
N PHE A 260 12.28 2.01 15.28
CA PHE A 260 11.13 1.35 15.89
C PHE A 260 11.39 -0.15 16.12
N LEU A 261 11.89 -0.86 15.10
CA LEU A 261 12.25 -2.28 15.22
C LEU A 261 13.33 -2.53 16.26
N GLN A 262 14.37 -1.70 16.32
CA GLN A 262 15.41 -1.79 17.35
C GLN A 262 14.79 -1.72 18.75
N HIS A 263 13.87 -0.79 18.98
CA HIS A 263 13.17 -0.67 20.25
C HIS A 263 12.28 -1.89 20.53
N LEU A 264 11.53 -2.36 19.53
CA LEU A 264 10.65 -3.52 19.68
C LEU A 264 11.44 -4.79 20.05
N LEU A 265 12.61 -5.00 19.44
CA LEU A 265 13.53 -6.12 19.74
C LEU A 265 14.12 -6.04 21.15
N ARG A 266 14.42 -4.83 21.66
CA ARG A 266 14.85 -4.65 23.06
C ARG A 266 13.75 -5.04 24.03
N ARG A 267 12.50 -4.63 23.75
CA ARG A 267 11.33 -4.92 24.60
C ARG A 267 10.94 -6.40 24.58
N HIS A 268 11.14 -7.08 23.45
CA HIS A 268 10.71 -8.47 23.25
C HIS A 268 11.89 -9.37 22.86
N PRO A 269 12.74 -9.83 23.80
CA PRO A 269 14.01 -10.51 23.50
C PRO A 269 13.92 -11.77 22.64
N ARG A 270 12.75 -12.40 22.53
CA ARG A 270 12.50 -13.61 21.73
C ARG A 270 11.97 -13.31 20.32
N LEU A 271 11.65 -12.06 20.01
CA LEU A 271 11.18 -11.64 18.69
C LEU A 271 12.27 -11.83 17.64
N ARG A 272 11.93 -12.47 16.52
CA ARG A 272 12.70 -12.50 15.27
C ARG A 272 12.02 -11.60 14.25
N VAL A 273 12.80 -10.95 13.40
CA VAL A 273 12.26 -10.03 12.38
C VAL A 273 12.87 -10.33 11.01
N THR A 274 12.04 -10.36 9.97
CA THR A 274 12.52 -10.23 8.59
C THR A 274 12.08 -8.90 8.01
N VAL A 275 13.05 -8.06 7.63
CA VAL A 275 12.81 -6.82 6.89
C VAL A 275 12.84 -7.15 5.39
N ALA A 276 11.76 -6.85 4.68
CA ALA A 276 11.58 -7.11 3.25
C ALA A 276 11.43 -5.78 2.47
N PRO A 277 12.55 -5.07 2.20
CA PRO A 277 12.56 -3.91 1.31
C PRO A 277 12.34 -4.33 -0.14
N ARG A 278 12.16 -3.37 -1.06
CA ARG A 278 11.99 -3.67 -2.49
C ARG A 278 13.21 -4.40 -3.06
N SER A 279 12.98 -5.33 -3.98
CA SER A 279 14.04 -6.09 -4.66
C SER A 279 14.77 -5.27 -5.72
N GLY A 280 14.13 -4.21 -6.22
CA GLY A 280 14.70 -3.22 -7.14
C GLY A 280 14.26 -1.81 -6.79
N ARG A 281 14.78 -0.82 -7.51
CA ARG A 281 14.34 0.57 -7.34
C ARG A 281 12.87 0.69 -7.74
N THR A 282 12.09 1.37 -6.92
CA THR A 282 10.68 1.63 -7.16
C THR A 282 10.38 3.00 -6.57
N ASP A 283 10.38 4.03 -7.41
CA ASP A 283 10.33 5.43 -6.96
C ASP A 283 11.34 5.67 -5.80
N ASN A 284 10.89 6.19 -4.65
CA ASN A 284 11.73 6.45 -3.46
C ASN A 284 11.66 5.36 -2.38
N ASP A 285 11.11 4.19 -2.69
CA ASP A 285 11.03 3.06 -1.77
C ASP A 285 12.42 2.55 -1.39
N ALA A 286 12.58 2.05 -0.15
CA ALA A 286 13.83 1.46 0.30
C ALA A 286 14.12 0.14 -0.43
N THR A 287 15.35 0.01 -0.92
CA THR A 287 15.87 -1.26 -1.46
C THR A 287 16.69 -2.01 -0.41
N HIS A 288 17.02 -3.27 -0.67
CA HIS A 288 17.96 -4.03 0.16
C HIS A 288 19.28 -3.28 0.40
N ALA A 289 19.87 -2.70 -0.66
CA ALA A 289 21.11 -1.93 -0.55
C ALA A 289 20.95 -0.71 0.37
N ASP A 290 19.80 -0.03 0.32
CA ASP A 290 19.55 1.12 1.17
C ASP A 290 19.38 0.72 2.65
N VAL A 291 18.68 -0.39 2.94
CA VAL A 291 18.57 -0.90 4.32
C VAL A 291 19.95 -1.28 4.87
N ARG A 292 20.81 -1.91 4.07
CA ARG A 292 22.19 -2.23 4.47
C ARG A 292 23.01 -0.97 4.74
N LEU A 293 22.84 0.09 3.93
CA LEU A 293 23.45 1.39 4.18
C LEU A 293 22.96 1.98 5.52
N LEU A 294 21.65 1.99 5.78
CA LEU A 294 21.09 2.52 7.03
C LEU A 294 21.62 1.77 8.26
N LEU A 295 21.72 0.44 8.19
CA LEU A 295 22.25 -0.40 9.27
C LEU A 295 23.72 -0.10 9.63
N SER A 296 24.49 0.54 8.73
CA SER A 296 25.84 1.01 9.05
C SER A 296 25.87 2.22 9.98
N HIS A 297 24.74 2.89 10.19
CA HIS A 297 24.65 4.07 11.03
C HIS A 297 24.69 3.72 12.53
N ALA A 298 25.47 4.46 13.31
CA ALA A 298 25.69 4.19 14.75
C ALA A 298 24.40 4.16 15.60
N ALA A 299 23.36 4.91 15.20
CA ALA A 299 22.05 4.89 15.87
C ALA A 299 21.33 3.54 15.82
N LEU A 300 21.69 2.68 14.85
CA LEU A 300 21.09 1.37 14.58
C LEU A 300 22.02 0.21 14.95
N ARG A 301 23.05 0.46 15.77
CA ARG A 301 24.07 -0.55 16.11
C ARG A 301 23.50 -1.83 16.76
N ASP A 302 22.46 -1.70 17.59
CA ASP A 302 21.88 -2.87 18.26
C ASP A 302 21.06 -3.70 17.28
N LEU A 303 20.41 -3.04 16.31
CA LEU A 303 19.72 -3.72 15.22
C LEU A 303 20.73 -4.41 14.29
N ALA A 304 21.85 -3.75 13.97
CA ALA A 304 22.93 -4.36 13.20
C ALA A 304 23.51 -5.60 13.91
N ALA A 305 23.76 -5.51 15.22
CA ALA A 305 24.18 -6.67 16.01
C ALA A 305 23.13 -7.81 15.98
N ALA A 306 21.84 -7.49 16.01
CA ALA A 306 20.78 -8.48 15.88
C ALA A 306 20.73 -9.13 14.48
N VAL A 307 21.21 -8.45 13.44
CA VAL A 307 21.43 -9.06 12.12
C VAL A 307 22.57 -10.05 12.17
N ASP A 308 23.69 -9.69 12.79
CA ASP A 308 24.87 -10.57 12.90
C ASP A 308 24.57 -11.87 13.68
N THR A 309 23.68 -11.79 14.68
CA THR A 309 23.23 -12.99 15.43
C THR A 309 22.10 -13.77 14.76
N GLY A 310 21.64 -13.37 13.56
CA GLY A 310 20.55 -14.02 12.83
C GLY A 310 19.15 -13.81 13.43
N ARG A 311 19.01 -12.89 14.39
CA ARG A 311 17.72 -12.52 14.99
C ARG A 311 16.91 -11.61 14.06
N VAL A 312 17.60 -10.84 13.24
CA VAL A 312 17.04 -10.02 12.17
C VAL A 312 17.59 -10.48 10.82
N ALA A 313 16.71 -10.70 9.84
CA ALA A 313 17.09 -10.93 8.46
C ALA A 313 16.68 -9.74 7.60
N VAL A 314 17.49 -9.37 6.60
CA VAL A 314 17.10 -8.41 5.56
C VAL A 314 17.02 -9.17 4.25
N SER A 315 15.82 -9.29 3.69
CA SER A 315 15.59 -10.03 2.46
C SER A 315 16.02 -9.20 1.24
N PRO A 316 16.79 -9.74 0.29
CA PRO A 316 17.05 -9.08 -0.99
C PRO A 316 15.89 -9.29 -1.99
N HIS A 317 14.89 -10.10 -1.64
CA HIS A 317 13.86 -10.60 -2.56
C HIS A 317 12.47 -10.02 -2.30
N GLY A 318 12.36 -8.83 -1.71
CA GLY A 318 11.05 -8.22 -1.48
C GLY A 318 10.35 -7.80 -2.78
N PRO A 319 9.25 -7.04 -2.69
CA PRO A 319 8.40 -6.73 -3.83
C PRO A 319 9.16 -5.99 -4.94
N ALA A 320 8.83 -6.29 -6.20
CA ALA A 320 9.36 -5.59 -7.37
C ALA A 320 8.50 -4.39 -7.81
N THR A 321 7.38 -4.13 -7.12
CA THR A 321 6.48 -3.00 -7.34
C THR A 321 6.24 -2.28 -6.00
N ALA A 322 5.61 -1.10 -6.01
CA ALA A 322 5.33 -0.35 -4.77
C ALA A 322 4.19 -0.95 -3.92
N ALA A 323 3.60 -2.06 -4.35
CA ALA A 323 2.61 -2.78 -3.56
C ALA A 323 3.12 -4.19 -3.23
N VAL A 324 2.67 -4.75 -2.11
CA VAL A 324 2.86 -6.16 -1.79
C VAL A 324 1.73 -6.95 -2.45
N LEU A 325 2.07 -7.74 -3.46
CA LEU A 325 1.15 -8.61 -4.18
C LEU A 325 1.64 -10.04 -4.06
N LEU A 326 0.90 -10.85 -3.29
CA LEU A 326 1.34 -12.19 -2.89
C LEU A 326 1.65 -13.07 -4.11
N ASP A 327 0.87 -12.99 -5.18
CA ASP A 327 1.03 -13.72 -6.43
C ASP A 327 2.25 -13.29 -7.28
N LYS A 328 2.99 -12.27 -6.84
CA LYS A 328 4.19 -11.76 -7.52
C LYS A 328 5.44 -11.81 -6.64
N LEU A 329 5.32 -12.16 -5.37
CA LEU A 329 6.44 -12.22 -4.44
C LEU A 329 7.37 -13.39 -4.73
N HIS A 330 8.66 -13.17 -4.55
CA HIS A 330 9.65 -14.24 -4.69
C HIS A 330 9.36 -15.39 -3.70
N PRO A 331 9.58 -16.67 -4.08
CA PRO A 331 9.23 -17.84 -3.25
C PRO A 331 9.86 -17.83 -1.86
N THR A 332 11.04 -17.21 -1.72
CA THR A 332 11.70 -17.07 -0.41
C THR A 332 10.93 -16.14 0.55
N VAL A 333 10.33 -15.06 0.02
CA VAL A 333 9.50 -14.17 0.82
C VAL A 333 8.17 -14.83 1.14
N LEU A 334 7.58 -15.58 0.20
CA LEU A 334 6.38 -16.37 0.46
C LEU A 334 6.58 -17.39 1.59
N ARG A 335 7.67 -18.15 1.58
CA ARG A 335 8.01 -19.06 2.70
C ARG A 335 8.19 -18.29 4.01
N THR A 336 8.83 -17.13 3.97
CA THR A 336 8.99 -16.28 5.16
C THR A 336 7.65 -15.81 5.71
N LEU A 337 6.70 -15.44 4.84
CA LEU A 337 5.34 -15.04 5.23
C LEU A 337 4.54 -16.22 5.80
N HIS A 338 4.71 -17.40 5.22
CA HIS A 338 4.08 -18.62 5.71
C HIS A 338 4.47 -18.94 7.14
N ASP A 339 5.75 -18.76 7.47
CA ASP A 339 6.28 -19.06 8.81
C ASP A 339 6.14 -17.88 9.78
N ALA A 340 5.60 -16.74 9.33
CA ALA A 340 5.44 -15.54 10.15
C ALA A 340 4.23 -15.63 11.09
N ASP A 341 4.39 -15.09 12.30
CA ASP A 341 3.29 -14.92 13.28
C ASP A 341 2.57 -13.58 13.11
N ALA A 342 3.26 -12.60 12.54
CA ALA A 342 2.75 -11.25 12.32
C ALA A 342 3.38 -10.61 11.09
N VAL A 343 2.62 -9.77 10.41
CA VAL A 343 3.10 -8.97 9.28
C VAL A 343 2.81 -7.50 9.54
N VAL A 344 3.82 -6.65 9.40
CA VAL A 344 3.67 -5.20 9.36
C VAL A 344 3.98 -4.75 7.94
N VAL A 345 3.11 -3.95 7.35
CA VAL A 345 3.36 -3.28 6.07
C VAL A 345 3.22 -1.78 6.22
N LYS A 346 4.08 -1.07 5.49
CA LYS A 346 4.12 0.39 5.46
C LYS A 346 3.55 0.90 4.15
N GLY A 347 2.89 2.05 4.17
CA GLY A 347 2.43 2.72 2.95
C GLY A 347 1.00 2.36 2.50
N GLY A 348 0.34 3.35 1.89
CA GLY A 348 -1.07 3.24 1.47
C GLY A 348 -1.30 2.18 0.39
N ARG A 349 -0.42 2.07 -0.61
CA ARG A 349 -0.58 1.06 -1.69
C ARG A 349 -0.47 -0.38 -1.17
N ASN A 350 0.43 -0.62 -0.21
CA ASN A 350 0.52 -1.92 0.45
C ASN A 350 -0.77 -2.24 1.22
N HIS A 351 -1.33 -1.26 1.93
CA HIS A 351 -2.64 -1.40 2.57
C HIS A 351 -3.77 -1.69 1.57
N GLU A 352 -3.78 -0.98 0.43
CA GLU A 352 -4.80 -1.13 -0.62
C GLU A 352 -4.85 -2.56 -1.21
N LEU A 353 -3.70 -3.22 -1.37
CA LEU A 353 -3.61 -4.51 -2.08
C LEU A 353 -3.42 -5.74 -1.17
N LEU A 354 -2.88 -5.60 0.03
CA LEU A 354 -2.63 -6.75 0.91
C LEU A 354 -3.76 -7.03 1.90
N THR A 355 -4.60 -6.03 2.15
CA THR A 355 -5.61 -6.14 3.20
C THR A 355 -6.74 -7.10 2.80
N GLY A 356 -7.04 -8.07 3.66
CA GLY A 356 -8.05 -9.11 3.40
C GLY A 356 -7.62 -10.23 2.45
N THR A 357 -6.35 -10.26 2.05
CA THR A 357 -5.80 -11.32 1.19
C THR A 357 -4.89 -12.29 1.94
N LEU A 358 -4.36 -11.88 3.09
CA LEU A 358 -3.37 -12.63 3.87
C LEU A 358 -4.03 -13.43 5.01
N ASP A 359 -3.61 -14.68 5.19
CA ASP A 359 -4.03 -15.61 6.26
C ASP A 359 -3.26 -15.42 7.59
N ARG A 360 -2.62 -14.25 7.77
CA ARG A 360 -1.84 -13.89 8.94
C ARG A 360 -2.32 -12.57 9.55
N PRO A 361 -2.15 -12.36 10.86
CA PRO A 361 -2.37 -11.06 11.47
C PRO A 361 -1.53 -9.99 10.79
N LEU A 362 -2.20 -8.92 10.33
CA LEU A 362 -1.61 -7.87 9.53
C LEU A 362 -1.77 -6.51 10.23
N TRP A 363 -0.68 -5.77 10.34
CA TRP A 363 -0.66 -4.37 10.72
C TRP A 363 -0.27 -3.52 9.53
N THR A 364 -1.05 -2.48 9.25
CA THR A 364 -0.77 -1.54 8.17
C THR A 364 -0.53 -0.16 8.78
N GLY A 365 0.65 0.40 8.50
CA GLY A 365 1.05 1.72 8.95
C GLY A 365 1.12 2.68 7.76
N TYR A 366 0.25 3.69 7.73
CA TYR A 366 0.24 4.68 6.64
C TYR A 366 -0.41 5.99 7.08
N VAL A 367 -0.36 6.99 6.21
CA VAL A 367 -1.06 8.26 6.38
C VAL A 367 -2.13 8.40 5.33
N VAL A 368 -3.33 8.82 5.74
CA VAL A 368 -4.40 9.13 4.78
C VAL A 368 -4.01 10.42 4.07
N ALA A 369 -3.60 10.28 2.81
CA ALA A 369 -2.99 11.38 2.05
C ALA A 369 -3.58 11.51 0.64
N ARG A 370 -4.39 10.55 0.18
CA ARG A 370 -4.92 10.49 -1.18
C ARG A 370 -6.38 10.08 -1.15
N GLU A 371 -7.11 10.45 -2.20
CA GLU A 371 -8.51 10.06 -2.42
C GLU A 371 -8.76 8.56 -2.18
N PHE A 372 -7.83 7.70 -2.60
CA PHE A 372 -7.96 6.25 -2.43
C PHE A 372 -7.93 5.84 -0.95
N THR A 373 -6.92 6.31 -0.23
CA THR A 373 -6.83 6.09 1.22
C THR A 373 -7.98 6.75 1.97
N GLU A 374 -8.53 7.88 1.50
CA GLU A 374 -9.71 8.51 2.13
C GLU A 374 -10.96 7.66 1.98
N ALA A 375 -11.18 7.13 0.78
CA ALA A 375 -12.35 6.29 0.49
C ALA A 375 -12.39 5.02 1.35
N GLN A 376 -11.22 4.47 1.67
CA GLN A 376 -11.07 3.25 2.48
C GLN A 376 -11.06 3.57 3.98
N ALA A 377 -10.39 4.65 4.37
CA ALA A 377 -10.23 5.01 5.77
C ALA A 377 -11.50 5.66 6.35
N GLY A 378 -12.24 6.43 5.54
CA GLY A 378 -13.38 7.22 6.01
C GLY A 378 -12.96 8.45 6.84
N TYR A 379 -11.75 8.95 6.60
CA TYR A 379 -11.18 10.14 7.26
C TYR A 379 -10.78 11.19 6.23
N ASP A 380 -10.78 12.46 6.63
CA ASP A 380 -10.27 13.58 5.83
C ASP A 380 -8.74 13.50 5.72
N ALA A 381 -8.21 13.48 4.49
CA ALA A 381 -6.78 13.51 4.24
C ALA A 381 -6.10 14.85 4.54
N ARG A 382 -6.82 15.99 4.55
CA ARG A 382 -6.20 17.32 4.78
C ARG A 382 -5.28 17.37 6.01
N PRO A 383 -5.70 16.91 7.21
CA PRO A 383 -4.83 16.89 8.39
C PRO A 383 -3.74 15.80 8.34
N GLY A 384 -3.78 14.88 7.38
CA GLY A 384 -2.89 13.72 7.28
C GLY A 384 -3.02 12.79 8.49
N PRO A 385 -4.20 12.20 8.74
CA PRO A 385 -4.41 11.35 9.91
C PRO A 385 -3.54 10.09 9.83
N LEU A 386 -2.88 9.79 10.95
CA LEU A 386 -1.97 8.66 11.07
C LEU A 386 -2.76 7.39 11.37
N MET A 387 -2.49 6.33 10.61
CA MET A 387 -3.22 5.06 10.68
C MET A 387 -2.26 3.94 11.08
N PHE A 388 -2.57 3.23 12.17
CA PHE A 388 -1.94 1.96 12.51
C PHE A 388 -3.02 0.90 12.72
N VAL A 389 -3.42 0.27 11.61
CA VAL A 389 -4.62 -0.57 11.54
C VAL A 389 -4.20 -2.03 11.65
N HIS A 390 -4.97 -2.80 12.42
CA HIS A 390 -4.81 -4.23 12.61
C HIS A 390 -5.95 -4.93 11.88
N ALA A 391 -5.62 -5.97 11.15
CA ALA A 391 -6.56 -6.91 10.55
C ALA A 391 -6.17 -8.32 10.99
N ALA A 392 -7.14 -9.05 11.55
CA ALA A 392 -7.00 -10.48 11.78
C ALA A 392 -6.79 -11.24 10.43
N PRO A 393 -6.35 -12.51 10.44
CA PRO A 393 -6.27 -13.34 9.24
C PRO A 393 -7.53 -13.26 8.36
N GLY A 394 -7.36 -12.92 7.08
CA GLY A 394 -8.44 -12.77 6.09
C GLY A 394 -9.41 -11.61 6.33
N GLN A 395 -9.20 -10.83 7.38
CA GLN A 395 -10.10 -9.76 7.74
C GLN A 395 -9.93 -8.54 6.84
N ARG A 396 -11.06 -8.00 6.42
CA ARG A 396 -11.17 -6.72 5.71
C ARG A 396 -11.55 -5.61 6.72
N PRO A 397 -10.65 -4.67 7.05
CA PRO A 397 -10.94 -3.50 7.86
C PRO A 397 -11.75 -2.45 7.07
N TRP A 398 -11.79 -2.58 5.74
CA TRP A 398 -12.67 -1.87 4.81
C TRP A 398 -12.99 -2.79 3.63
N TRP A 399 -14.11 -2.57 2.95
CA TRP A 399 -14.48 -3.30 1.74
C TRP A 399 -15.54 -2.54 0.93
N GLY A 400 -15.72 -2.94 -0.32
CA GLY A 400 -16.71 -2.43 -1.24
C GLY A 400 -16.24 -1.20 -2.01
N TRP A 401 -15.07 -1.26 -2.64
CA TRP A 401 -14.48 -0.12 -3.35
C TRP A 401 -15.44 0.52 -4.38
N ARG A 402 -16.20 -0.29 -5.12
CA ARG A 402 -17.18 0.21 -6.10
C ARG A 402 -18.34 0.98 -5.46
N GLY A 403 -18.55 0.82 -4.15
CA GLY A 403 -19.51 1.59 -3.35
C GLY A 403 -19.28 3.10 -3.39
N ARG A 404 -18.09 3.56 -3.79
CA ARG A 404 -17.77 4.98 -4.02
C ARG A 404 -18.70 5.66 -5.02
N ALA A 405 -19.30 4.91 -5.94
CA ALA A 405 -20.31 5.46 -6.87
C ALA A 405 -21.63 5.85 -6.19
N HIS A 406 -21.88 5.36 -4.97
CA HIS A 406 -23.18 5.44 -4.30
C HIS A 406 -23.09 6.05 -2.90
N ARG A 407 -21.94 5.92 -2.24
CA ARG A 407 -21.75 6.31 -0.85
C ARG A 407 -20.84 7.53 -0.76
N ILE A 408 -21.42 8.62 -0.30
CA ILE A 408 -20.74 9.89 -0.02
C ILE A 408 -20.71 10.08 1.50
N LEU A 409 -19.51 10.20 2.07
CA LEU A 409 -19.32 10.38 3.51
C LEU A 409 -18.94 11.82 3.83
N PRO A 410 -19.65 12.49 4.76
CA PRO A 410 -19.15 13.73 5.35
C PRO A 410 -17.96 13.42 6.25
N VAL A 411 -16.87 14.17 6.12
CA VAL A 411 -15.65 13.98 6.93
C VAL A 411 -15.38 15.16 7.86
N ALA A 412 -15.18 16.37 7.34
CA ALA A 412 -14.95 17.59 8.12
C ALA A 412 -15.20 18.85 7.28
N GLU A 413 -15.63 19.95 7.91
CA GLU A 413 -15.74 21.29 7.29
C GLU A 413 -16.43 21.27 5.92
N ASP A 414 -17.64 20.75 5.87
CA ASP A 414 -18.48 20.61 4.66
C ASP A 414 -17.89 19.75 3.53
N ARG A 415 -16.74 19.11 3.76
CA ARG A 415 -16.12 18.21 2.80
C ARG A 415 -16.79 16.85 2.85
N VAL A 416 -17.06 16.33 1.66
CA VAL A 416 -17.52 14.97 1.45
C VAL A 416 -16.50 14.17 0.66
N VAL A 417 -16.40 12.88 0.94
CA VAL A 417 -15.55 11.94 0.21
C VAL A 417 -16.37 10.76 -0.31
N PRO A 418 -16.21 10.35 -1.57
CA PRO A 418 -16.72 9.08 -2.04
C PRO A 418 -16.03 7.94 -1.28
N ALA A 419 -16.82 7.04 -0.70
CA ALA A 419 -16.32 6.03 0.23
C ALA A 419 -16.67 4.61 -0.19
N CYS A 420 -15.85 3.65 0.23
CA CYS A 420 -16.17 2.23 0.13
C CYS A 420 -17.45 1.91 0.93
N TRP A 421 -18.10 0.77 0.68
CA TRP A 421 -19.31 0.37 1.43
C TRP A 421 -19.10 0.27 2.94
N THR A 422 -17.93 -0.21 3.37
CA THR A 422 -17.46 -0.11 4.75
C THR A 422 -16.04 0.45 4.74
N THR A 423 -15.80 1.44 5.61
CA THR A 423 -14.51 2.08 5.86
C THR A 423 -13.95 1.66 7.20
N ILE A 424 -12.66 1.94 7.41
CA ILE A 424 -12.00 1.72 8.72
C ILE A 424 -12.68 2.54 9.82
N ALA A 425 -13.05 3.79 9.54
CA ALA A 425 -13.75 4.65 10.49
C ALA A 425 -15.12 4.06 10.88
N ASP A 426 -15.86 3.47 9.95
CA ASP A 426 -17.13 2.80 10.26
C ASP A 426 -16.92 1.66 11.25
N ARG A 427 -15.94 0.80 10.94
CA ARG A 427 -15.60 -0.34 11.77
C ARG A 427 -15.19 0.07 13.18
N HIS A 428 -14.32 1.06 13.30
CA HIS A 428 -13.88 1.56 14.60
C HIS A 428 -15.05 2.16 15.41
N ARG A 429 -15.97 2.89 14.75
CA ARG A 429 -17.17 3.42 15.43
C ARG A 429 -18.11 2.30 15.91
N ARG A 430 -18.29 1.23 15.12
CA ARG A 430 -19.15 0.08 15.47
C ARG A 430 -18.67 -0.66 16.72
N GLU A 431 -17.38 -0.63 17.04
CA GLU A 431 -16.83 -1.25 18.25
C GLU A 431 -17.26 -0.50 19.53
N ALA A 432 -17.53 0.80 19.42
CA ALA A 432 -17.89 1.66 20.55
C ALA A 432 -19.39 2.03 20.62
N ASP A 433 -20.11 1.99 19.49
CA ASP A 433 -21.47 2.54 19.38
C ASP A 433 -22.46 1.54 18.73
N PRO A 434 -23.38 0.93 19.49
CA PRO A 434 -24.47 0.11 18.95
C PRO A 434 -25.38 0.85 17.97
N GLU A 435 -25.57 2.17 18.11
CA GLU A 435 -26.36 2.96 17.16
C GLU A 435 -25.65 3.07 15.81
N ALA A 436 -24.32 3.18 15.80
CA ALA A 436 -23.53 3.09 14.57
C ALA A 436 -23.70 1.73 13.88
N GLN A 437 -23.69 0.62 14.65
CA GLN A 437 -23.98 -0.72 14.11
C GLN A 437 -25.36 -0.80 13.47
N ARG A 438 -26.39 -0.24 14.14
CA ARG A 438 -27.76 -0.20 13.62
C ARG A 438 -27.87 0.59 12.32
N ARG A 439 -27.30 1.80 12.28
CA ARG A 439 -27.30 2.66 11.07
C ARG A 439 -26.61 1.97 9.89
N ASP A 440 -25.50 1.32 10.15
CA ASP A 440 -24.75 0.62 9.11
C ASP A 440 -25.46 -0.65 8.63
N LEU A 441 -26.09 -1.41 9.52
CA LEU A 441 -26.93 -2.55 9.12
C LEU A 441 -28.10 -2.09 8.24
N ALA A 442 -28.79 -1.03 8.63
CA ALA A 442 -29.89 -0.47 7.85
C ALA A 442 -29.42 0.06 6.47
N LEU A 443 -28.22 0.65 6.40
CA LEU A 443 -27.60 1.06 5.14
C LEU A 443 -27.35 -0.14 4.22
N LEU A 444 -26.70 -1.20 4.72
CA LEU A 444 -26.39 -2.38 3.92
C LEU A 444 -27.65 -3.09 3.44
N LEU A 445 -28.68 -3.22 4.28
CA LEU A 445 -29.95 -3.82 3.88
C LEU A 445 -30.67 -3.00 2.80
N ARG A 446 -30.67 -1.67 2.93
CA ARG A 446 -31.23 -0.78 1.90
C ARG A 446 -30.48 -0.88 0.57
N CYS A 447 -29.16 -1.07 0.62
CA CYS A 447 -28.31 -1.21 -0.56
C CYS A 447 -28.17 -2.66 -1.06
N TRP A 448 -28.89 -3.62 -0.46
CA TRP A 448 -28.76 -5.04 -0.78
C TRP A 448 -28.90 -5.38 -2.28
N PRO A 449 -29.83 -4.80 -3.07
CA PRO A 449 -29.92 -5.11 -4.49
C PRO A 449 -28.60 -4.89 -5.24
N GLN A 450 -27.89 -3.80 -4.97
CA GLN A 450 -26.59 -3.51 -5.57
C GLN A 450 -25.49 -4.40 -4.96
N LEU A 451 -25.46 -4.51 -3.63
CA LEU A 451 -24.46 -5.32 -2.92
C LEU A 451 -24.50 -6.80 -3.30
N SER A 452 -25.69 -7.34 -3.57
CA SER A 452 -25.88 -8.73 -3.97
C SER A 452 -25.33 -9.05 -5.36
N GLN A 453 -25.13 -8.03 -6.20
CA GLN A 453 -24.52 -8.16 -7.52
C GLN A 453 -23.00 -8.03 -7.42
N ASP A 454 -22.52 -7.00 -6.73
CA ASP A 454 -21.10 -6.66 -6.72
C ASP A 454 -20.29 -7.42 -5.66
N TYR A 455 -20.90 -7.69 -4.50
CA TYR A 455 -20.22 -8.16 -3.28
C TYR A 455 -21.08 -9.11 -2.43
N PRO A 456 -21.72 -10.15 -3.00
CA PRO A 456 -22.72 -10.95 -2.29
C PRO A 456 -22.18 -11.56 -0.99
N ASP A 457 -20.99 -12.16 -1.04
CA ASP A 457 -20.43 -12.88 0.11
C ASP A 457 -19.92 -11.93 1.20
N LEU A 458 -19.23 -10.85 0.82
CA LEU A 458 -18.73 -9.84 1.75
C LEU A 458 -19.88 -9.10 2.43
N ALA A 459 -20.91 -8.72 1.66
CA ALA A 459 -22.09 -8.06 2.21
C ALA A 459 -22.87 -8.98 3.17
N ARG A 460 -23.06 -10.27 2.83
CA ARG A 460 -23.67 -11.24 3.76
C ARG A 460 -22.83 -11.44 5.02
N ALA A 461 -21.52 -11.53 4.89
CA ALA A 461 -20.62 -11.66 6.04
C ALA A 461 -20.74 -10.46 6.98
N GLU A 462 -20.69 -9.24 6.43
CA GLU A 462 -20.83 -8.01 7.21
C GLU A 462 -22.20 -7.89 7.87
N ILE A 463 -23.28 -8.15 7.13
CA ILE A 463 -24.65 -8.14 7.68
C ILE A 463 -24.78 -9.13 8.84
N ARG A 464 -24.20 -10.35 8.73
CA ARG A 464 -24.16 -11.31 9.84
C ARG A 464 -23.39 -10.77 11.04
N THR A 465 -22.21 -10.18 10.84
CA THR A 465 -21.39 -9.60 11.91
C THR A 465 -22.15 -8.49 12.65
N LEU A 466 -22.78 -7.56 11.92
CA LEU A 466 -23.57 -6.48 12.51
C LEU A 466 -24.80 -7.01 13.26
N THR A 467 -25.49 -8.00 12.69
CA THR A 467 -26.65 -8.67 13.30
C THR A 467 -26.26 -9.33 14.63
N GLN A 468 -25.13 -10.05 14.66
CA GLN A 468 -24.61 -10.68 15.87
C GLN A 468 -24.18 -9.65 16.92
N GLY A 469 -23.57 -8.53 16.50
CA GLY A 469 -23.21 -7.42 17.37
C GLY A 469 -24.43 -6.83 18.06
N LEU A 470 -25.46 -6.47 17.28
CA LEU A 470 -26.71 -5.91 17.80
C LEU A 470 -27.46 -6.89 18.70
N ALA A 471 -27.47 -8.19 18.37
CA ALA A 471 -28.13 -9.21 19.18
C ALA A 471 -27.53 -9.38 20.59
N ARG A 472 -26.27 -8.97 20.80
CA ARG A 472 -25.62 -8.96 22.12
C ARG A 472 -26.00 -7.74 22.96
N THR A 473 -26.64 -6.73 22.36
CA THR A 473 -27.10 -5.53 23.04
C THR A 473 -28.56 -5.67 23.46
N ARG A 474 -29.04 -4.81 24.37
CA ARG A 474 -30.45 -4.80 24.77
C ARG A 474 -31.31 -4.34 23.59
N LEU A 475 -31.94 -5.28 22.91
CA LEU A 475 -32.74 -5.05 21.71
C LEU A 475 -33.89 -4.08 21.96
N ALA A 476 -33.94 -3.01 21.17
CA ALA A 476 -35.11 -2.16 21.06
C ALA A 476 -36.14 -2.79 20.11
N PRO A 477 -37.44 -2.45 20.21
CA PRO A 477 -38.48 -3.03 19.34
C PRO A 477 -38.19 -2.89 17.84
N HIS A 478 -37.63 -1.75 17.41
CA HIS A 478 -37.28 -1.51 16.01
C HIS A 478 -36.11 -2.37 15.51
N ASP A 479 -35.27 -2.91 16.40
CA ASP A 479 -34.19 -3.82 16.01
C ASP A 479 -34.76 -5.14 15.48
N ARG A 480 -35.93 -5.58 15.94
CA ARG A 480 -36.53 -6.84 15.50
C ARG A 480 -36.80 -6.86 13.99
N HIS A 481 -37.24 -5.73 13.44
CA HIS A 481 -37.48 -5.62 12.00
C HIS A 481 -36.18 -5.70 11.20
N LEU A 482 -35.13 -4.98 11.62
CA LEU A 482 -33.82 -5.03 10.98
C LEU A 482 -33.19 -6.42 11.05
N LEU A 483 -33.26 -7.08 12.21
CA LEU A 483 -32.74 -8.43 12.38
C LEU A 483 -33.50 -9.46 11.53
N HIS A 484 -34.81 -9.29 11.36
CA HIS A 484 -35.60 -10.13 10.46
C HIS A 484 -35.18 -9.93 9.00
N GLN A 485 -35.06 -8.68 8.54
CA GLN A 485 -34.56 -8.39 7.19
C GLN A 485 -33.14 -8.92 6.96
N ALA A 486 -32.27 -8.82 7.97
CA ALA A 486 -30.93 -9.37 7.90
C ALA A 486 -30.94 -10.88 7.68
N ARG A 487 -31.78 -11.62 8.41
CA ARG A 487 -31.94 -13.07 8.23
C ARG A 487 -32.38 -13.44 6.81
N LEU A 488 -33.35 -12.72 6.25
CA LEU A 488 -33.82 -12.96 4.87
C LEU A 488 -32.71 -12.83 3.82
N VAL A 489 -31.69 -12.02 4.10
CA VAL A 489 -30.53 -11.80 3.23
C VAL A 489 -29.41 -12.81 3.50
N THR A 490 -29.18 -13.15 4.76
CA THR A 490 -28.01 -13.94 5.17
C THR A 490 -28.25 -15.44 5.15
N ASP A 491 -29.49 -15.87 5.35
CA ASP A 491 -29.81 -17.28 5.48
C ASP A 491 -29.86 -17.94 4.09
N PRO A 492 -29.44 -19.22 3.99
CA PRO A 492 -29.56 -19.95 2.74
C PRO A 492 -31.05 -20.11 2.36
N PRO A 493 -31.39 -20.11 1.05
CA PRO A 493 -32.77 -20.35 0.61
C PRO A 493 -33.32 -21.64 1.22
N GLY A 494 -34.43 -21.55 1.96
CA GLY A 494 -35.07 -22.71 2.61
C GLY A 494 -34.68 -22.96 4.07
N ALA A 495 -33.89 -22.10 4.72
CA ALA A 495 -33.72 -22.15 6.17
C ALA A 495 -35.08 -21.92 6.88
N PRO A 496 -35.42 -22.69 7.93
CA PRO A 496 -36.66 -22.49 8.68
C PRO A 496 -36.65 -21.09 9.36
N SER A 497 -37.73 -20.33 9.12
CA SER A 497 -37.91 -18.93 9.54
C SER A 497 -38.09 -18.75 11.04
#